data_AF-X0VN96-F1
#
_entry.id   AF-X0VN96-F1
#
_cell.length_a   1.000
_cell.length_b   1.000
_cell.length_c   1.000
_cell.angle_alpha   90.00
_cell.angle_beta   90.00
_cell.angle_gamma   90.00
#
_symmetry.space_group_name_H-M   'P 1'
#
loop_
_entity.id
_entity.type
_entity.pdbx_description
1 polymer ?
#
loop_
_entity_poly.entity_id
_entity_poly.type
_entity_poly.pdbx_seq_one_letter_code
_entity_poly.pdbx_strand_id
1 'polypeptide(L)'
;RDYNSSWDGIWECKARITDEGWFAEIAIPWKTLRFTSQDSAVWGVNFARMIRRKNEHTFWQLVPRDLGYAGLFRLSQAGTLQGLRNLKMGGNFELKPFLLGGLENDEPTEFKTHSMASFGLDAKVAITTNLALDLSVYPDFAQVEADREQVNLTRFSLYFPEKREFFLEGAEIFSFGGGGGMRHFRGSGVNLFYSRRIGLVDGQMAPILGGAKLVGKVGQSQIGILNMLTERTTVENEDTTYTVPMTNFSAVRIRRDILQRGSIGFMFLNKE
;
A
#
# COMPACT_ATOMS: atom_id res chain seq x y z
N ARG A 1 10.68 -7.73 10.26
CA ARG A 1 9.60 -6.71 10.26
C ARG A 1 9.77 -5.96 8.97
N ASP A 2 8.70 -5.95 8.19
CA ASP A 2 8.74 -5.59 6.79
C ASP A 2 8.52 -4.08 6.64
N TYR A 3 9.20 -3.47 5.70
CA TYR A 3 9.14 -2.03 5.41
C TYR A 3 8.33 -1.82 4.14
N ASN A 4 7.36 -0.89 4.18
CA ASN A 4 6.61 -0.49 3.00
C ASN A 4 7.26 0.77 2.38
N SER A 5 7.93 0.59 1.25
CA SER A 5 8.52 1.71 0.48
C SER A 5 7.49 2.57 -0.25
N SER A 6 6.28 2.05 -0.42
CA SER A 6 5.19 2.69 -1.14
C SER A 6 4.22 3.41 -0.21
N TRP A 7 4.61 3.65 1.05
CA TRP A 7 3.83 4.51 1.93
C TRP A 7 3.82 5.92 1.36
N ASP A 8 2.62 6.42 1.09
CA ASP A 8 2.36 7.80 0.69
C ASP A 8 1.35 8.42 1.65
N GLY A 9 1.58 9.66 2.02
CA GLY A 9 0.79 10.35 3.02
C GLY A 9 0.85 11.85 2.80
N ILE A 10 0.01 12.60 3.52
CA ILE A 10 0.06 14.06 3.45
C ILE A 10 1.23 14.54 4.30
N TRP A 11 2.24 15.14 3.68
CA TRP A 11 3.36 15.80 4.35
C TRP A 11 3.86 16.95 3.47
N GLU A 12 4.52 17.92 4.09
CA GLU A 12 5.14 19.04 3.39
C GLU A 12 6.64 19.02 3.64
N CYS A 13 7.40 19.44 2.64
CA CYS A 13 8.84 19.62 2.77
C CYS A 13 9.31 20.84 1.99
N LYS A 14 10.17 21.63 2.61
CA LYS A 14 10.88 22.73 1.96
C LYS A 14 12.36 22.57 2.23
N ALA A 15 13.16 22.74 1.19
CA ALA A 15 14.61 22.71 1.30
C ALA A 15 15.21 23.98 0.70
N ARG A 16 16.29 24.47 1.30
CA ARG A 16 17.07 25.58 0.78
C ARG A 16 18.55 25.30 0.90
N ILE A 17 19.32 25.79 -0.06
CA ILE A 17 20.78 25.81 0.00
C ILE A 17 21.19 27.19 0.53
N THR A 18 22.14 27.19 1.45
CA THR A 18 22.74 28.36 2.08
C THR A 18 24.26 28.19 2.11
N ASP A 19 24.99 29.20 2.55
CA ASP A 19 26.45 29.16 2.65
C ASP A 19 26.95 28.09 3.65
N GLU A 20 26.11 27.69 4.61
CA GLU A 20 26.41 26.61 5.58
C GLU A 20 26.08 25.20 5.04
N GLY A 21 25.40 25.12 3.89
CA GLY A 21 24.94 23.89 3.28
C GLY A 21 23.42 23.87 3.02
N TRP A 22 22.86 22.68 2.81
CA TRP A 22 21.43 22.52 2.59
C TRP A 22 20.68 22.22 3.89
N PHE A 23 19.53 22.86 4.05
CA PHE A 23 18.59 22.64 5.13
C PHE A 23 17.28 22.11 4.52
N ALA A 24 16.63 21.16 5.19
CA ALA A 24 15.27 20.75 4.88
C ALA A 24 14.41 20.76 6.13
N GLU A 25 13.20 21.28 5.99
CA GLU A 25 12.15 21.23 7.00
C GLU A 25 11.05 20.32 6.49
N ILE A 26 10.64 19.36 7.32
CA ILE A 26 9.62 18.37 7.01
C ILE A 26 8.49 18.54 8.04
N ALA A 27 7.27 18.78 7.55
CA ALA A 27 6.08 18.86 8.37
C ALA A 27 5.17 17.65 8.08
N ILE A 28 4.93 16.84 9.10
CA ILE A 28 4.00 15.69 9.03
C ILE A 28 2.80 16.03 9.92
N PRO A 29 1.63 16.35 9.34
CA PRO A 29 0.41 16.59 10.09
C PRO A 29 0.01 15.38 10.95
N TRP A 30 -0.50 15.62 12.16
CA TRP A 30 -0.96 14.54 13.04
C TRP A 30 -2.08 13.69 12.45
N LYS A 31 -2.89 14.26 11.57
CA LYS A 31 -3.92 13.51 10.81
C LYS A 31 -3.34 12.44 9.88
N THR A 32 -2.07 12.56 9.49
CA THR A 32 -1.38 11.59 8.62
C THR A 32 -0.92 10.36 9.40
N LEU A 33 -0.73 10.49 10.72
CA LEU A 33 -0.21 9.43 11.57
C LEU A 33 -1.33 8.82 12.43
N ARG A 34 -1.32 7.49 12.53
CA ARG A 34 -2.21 6.77 13.45
C ARG A 34 -1.50 6.55 14.77
N PHE A 35 -1.97 7.21 15.83
CA PHE A 35 -1.43 7.08 17.18
C PHE A 35 -2.53 7.29 18.21
N THR A 36 -2.38 6.72 19.40
CA THR A 36 -3.34 6.95 20.50
C THR A 36 -3.23 8.39 21.00
N SER A 37 -4.35 9.12 21.02
CA SER A 37 -4.40 10.47 21.60
C SER A 37 -3.96 10.45 23.06
N GLN A 38 -2.99 11.28 23.40
CA GLN A 38 -2.38 11.36 24.72
C GLN A 38 -1.93 12.79 24.99
N ASP A 39 -2.10 13.27 26.23
CA ASP A 39 -1.68 14.61 26.62
C ASP A 39 -0.15 14.77 26.61
N SER A 40 0.55 13.68 26.89
CA SER A 40 2.01 13.58 26.81
C SER A 40 2.37 12.20 26.29
N ALA A 41 3.10 12.14 25.17
CA ALA A 41 3.59 10.89 24.61
C ALA A 41 5.11 10.91 24.45
N VAL A 42 5.70 9.72 24.57
CA VAL A 42 7.11 9.47 24.29
C VAL A 42 7.18 8.62 23.04
N TRP A 43 7.84 9.13 22.00
CA TRP A 43 7.92 8.46 20.70
C TRP A 43 9.33 7.97 20.42
N GLY A 44 9.43 6.84 19.73
CA GLY A 44 10.69 6.39 19.14
C GLY A 44 10.87 7.01 17.76
N VAL A 45 12.00 7.68 17.53
CA VAL A 45 12.35 8.30 16.25
C VAL A 45 13.81 8.04 15.90
N ASN A 46 14.12 7.96 14.61
CA ASN A 46 15.49 7.99 14.14
C ASN A 46 15.56 8.69 12.78
N PHE A 47 16.71 9.27 12.49
CA PHE A 47 16.98 9.98 11.25
C PHE A 47 18.27 9.43 10.66
N ALA A 48 18.34 9.32 9.34
CA ALA A 48 19.53 8.93 8.62
C ALA A 48 19.85 9.92 7.52
N ARG A 49 21.14 10.14 7.27
CA ARG A 49 21.65 10.90 6.13
C ARG A 49 22.61 10.01 5.35
N MET A 50 22.35 9.87 4.05
CA MET A 50 23.27 9.21 3.13
C MET A 50 24.14 10.25 2.41
N ILE A 51 25.44 10.24 2.68
CA ILE A 51 26.42 11.15 2.10
C ILE A 51 27.15 10.42 0.98
N ARG A 52 26.57 10.44 -0.23
CA ARG A 52 27.07 9.69 -1.40
C ARG A 52 28.54 9.98 -1.72
N ARG A 53 28.97 11.25 -1.68
CA ARG A 53 30.37 11.64 -1.97
C ARG A 53 31.42 11.06 -1.01
N LYS A 54 31.00 10.65 0.18
CA LYS A 54 31.87 10.00 1.19
C LYS A 54 31.58 8.51 1.32
N ASN A 55 30.60 7.99 0.58
CA ASN A 55 30.03 6.66 0.78
C ASN A 55 29.66 6.38 2.26
N GLU A 56 29.05 7.37 2.92
CA GLU A 56 28.82 7.34 4.37
C GLU A 56 27.31 7.34 4.70
N HIS A 57 26.92 6.57 5.72
CA HIS A 57 25.62 6.66 6.38
C HIS A 57 25.78 7.22 7.79
N THR A 58 25.14 8.33 8.06
CA THR A 58 25.13 8.97 9.38
C THR A 58 23.74 8.80 9.99
N PHE A 59 23.66 8.46 11.28
CA PHE A 59 22.41 8.25 12.01
C PHE A 59 22.34 9.17 13.22
N TRP A 60 21.13 9.65 13.57
CA TRP A 60 20.93 10.44 14.79
C TRP A 60 21.07 9.56 16.04
N GLN A 61 20.31 8.46 16.10
CA GLN A 61 20.50 7.42 17.11
C GLN A 61 21.32 6.28 16.52
N LEU A 62 22.33 5.82 17.27
CA LEU A 62 23.25 4.77 16.84
C LEU A 62 22.48 3.49 16.46
N VAL A 63 22.66 3.07 15.21
CA VAL A 63 22.22 1.77 14.72
C VAL A 63 23.41 0.81 14.79
N PRO A 64 23.31 -0.32 15.52
CA PRO A 64 24.37 -1.33 15.58
C PRO A 64 24.82 -1.79 14.19
N ARG A 65 26.13 -1.92 13.99
CA ARG A 65 26.73 -2.21 12.67
C ARG A 65 26.29 -3.57 12.11
N ASP A 66 26.06 -4.55 12.97
CA ASP A 66 25.56 -5.89 12.61
C ASP A 66 24.16 -5.87 11.97
N LEU A 67 23.38 -4.82 12.25
CA LEU A 67 22.05 -4.62 11.65
C LEU A 67 22.12 -3.86 10.31
N GLY A 68 23.26 -3.26 9.99
CA GLY A 68 23.46 -2.41 8.82
C GLY A 68 22.42 -1.28 8.72
N TYR A 69 22.20 -0.78 7.51
CA TYR A 69 21.21 0.29 7.25
C TYR A 69 19.78 -0.12 7.65
N ALA A 70 19.44 -1.41 7.55
CA ALA A 70 18.12 -1.92 7.91
C ALA A 70 17.78 -1.75 9.39
N GLY A 71 18.79 -1.59 10.27
CA GLY A 71 18.56 -1.30 11.68
C GLY A 71 17.90 0.06 11.94
N LEU A 72 17.98 1.02 11.00
CA LEU A 72 17.27 2.30 11.06
C LEU A 72 15.76 2.13 11.26
N PHE A 73 15.17 1.11 10.62
CA PHE A 73 13.73 0.84 10.66
C PHE A 73 13.30 0.04 11.88
N ARG A 74 14.22 -0.29 12.80
CA ARG A 74 13.88 -1.00 14.04
C ARG A 74 13.55 0.01 15.14
N LEU A 75 12.27 0.10 15.47
CA LEU A 75 11.79 0.95 16.58
C LEU A 75 12.48 0.63 17.93
N SER A 76 12.94 -0.61 18.16
CA SER A 76 13.70 -0.98 19.35
C SER A 76 15.12 -0.38 19.40
N GLN A 77 15.57 0.25 18.32
CA GLN A 77 16.85 0.96 18.19
C GLN A 77 16.64 2.46 17.94
N ALA A 78 15.40 2.94 17.99
CA ALA A 78 15.09 4.34 17.81
C ALA A 78 15.50 5.15 19.06
N GLY A 79 15.83 6.42 18.85
CA GLY A 79 16.05 7.36 19.95
C GLY A 79 14.71 7.83 20.51
N THR A 80 14.75 8.41 21.71
CA THR A 80 13.54 8.81 22.45
C THR A 80 13.23 10.29 22.21
N LEU A 81 12.09 10.58 21.61
CA LEU A 81 11.53 11.94 21.49
C LEU A 81 10.50 12.16 22.60
N GLN A 82 10.78 13.19 23.40
CA GLN A 82 9.94 13.63 24.50
C GLN A 82 9.44 15.06 24.23
N GLY A 83 8.48 15.52 25.04
CA GLY A 83 7.95 16.88 24.92
C GLY A 83 6.81 17.03 23.90
N LEU A 84 6.35 15.94 23.28
CA LEU A 84 5.14 15.93 22.48
C LEU A 84 3.93 16.07 23.40
N ARG A 85 3.22 17.19 23.30
CA ARG A 85 2.04 17.51 24.12
C ARG A 85 0.80 17.71 23.27
N ASN A 86 -0.36 17.48 23.88
CA ASN A 86 -1.68 17.69 23.26
C ASN A 86 -1.83 16.95 21.92
N LEU A 87 -1.31 15.71 21.86
CA LEU A 87 -1.39 14.91 20.67
C LEU A 87 -2.83 14.42 20.49
N LYS A 88 -3.54 15.01 19.53
CA LYS A 88 -4.86 14.57 19.11
C LYS A 88 -4.73 13.86 17.78
N MET A 89 -5.14 12.61 17.74
CA MET A 89 -5.30 11.90 16.48
C MET A 89 -6.31 12.67 15.61
N GLY A 90 -5.99 12.81 14.32
CA GLY A 90 -6.91 13.41 13.35
C GLY A 90 -8.15 12.55 13.10
N GLY A 91 -8.98 12.99 12.14
CA GLY A 91 -10.22 12.30 11.78
C GLY A 91 -10.03 10.82 11.50
N ASN A 92 -10.95 10.01 12.03
CA ASN A 92 -11.00 8.56 11.86
C ASN A 92 -11.84 8.13 10.64
N PHE A 93 -12.20 9.08 9.79
CA PHE A 93 -13.07 8.87 8.63
C PHE A 93 -12.58 9.72 7.47
N GLU A 94 -12.49 9.10 6.30
CA GLU A 94 -12.12 9.73 5.04
C GLU A 94 -13.08 9.24 3.96
N LEU A 95 -13.57 10.17 3.13
CA LEU A 95 -14.49 9.89 2.03
C LEU A 95 -13.96 10.57 0.78
N LYS A 96 -13.77 9.80 -0.28
CA LYS A 96 -13.23 10.25 -1.57
C LYS A 96 -14.24 9.93 -2.67
N PRO A 97 -15.26 10.78 -2.88
CA PRO A 97 -16.11 10.66 -4.06
C PRO A 97 -15.30 11.11 -5.29
N PHE A 98 -15.52 10.45 -6.42
CA PHE A 98 -14.97 10.90 -7.68
C PHE A 98 -16.00 10.82 -8.81
N LEU A 99 -15.83 11.70 -9.79
CA LEU A 99 -16.60 11.74 -11.02
C LEU A 99 -15.62 12.02 -12.15
N LEU A 100 -15.68 11.18 -13.19
CA LEU A 100 -14.90 11.30 -14.40
C LEU A 100 -15.85 11.50 -15.57
N GLY A 101 -15.49 12.43 -16.44
CA GLY A 101 -16.15 12.66 -17.72
C GLY A 101 -15.09 12.63 -18.82
N GLY A 102 -15.37 11.94 -19.91
CA GLY A 102 -14.47 11.81 -21.05
C GLY A 102 -15.25 11.89 -22.36
N LEU A 103 -14.56 12.29 -23.42
CA LEU A 103 -15.02 12.13 -24.79
C LEU A 103 -14.04 11.21 -25.48
N GLU A 104 -14.53 10.08 -25.95
CA GLU A 104 -13.77 9.13 -26.75
C GLU A 104 -14.22 9.28 -28.20
N ASN A 105 -13.25 9.33 -29.11
CA ASN A 105 -13.52 9.35 -30.55
C ASN A 105 -12.97 8.06 -31.12
N ASP A 106 -13.87 7.18 -31.57
CA ASP A 106 -13.47 6.00 -32.31
C ASP A 106 -13.18 6.40 -33.77
N GLU A 107 -11.96 6.09 -34.19
CA GLU A 107 -11.41 6.20 -35.55
C GLU A 107 -11.19 7.60 -36.18
N PRO A 108 -10.12 7.75 -37.00
CA PRO A 108 -9.81 9.00 -37.69
C PRO A 108 -10.77 9.36 -38.84
N THR A 109 -11.68 8.46 -39.23
CA THR A 109 -12.48 8.56 -40.46
C THR A 109 -13.98 8.81 -40.24
N GLU A 110 -14.54 8.46 -39.09
CA GLU A 110 -15.91 8.83 -38.67
C GLU A 110 -15.87 9.36 -37.24
N PHE A 111 -16.00 10.66 -37.02
CA PHE A 111 -16.05 11.24 -35.67
C PHE A 111 -17.37 10.85 -34.97
N LYS A 112 -17.42 9.66 -34.39
CA LYS A 112 -18.44 9.29 -33.39
C LYS A 112 -17.88 9.62 -32.02
N THR A 113 -18.26 10.78 -31.51
CA THR A 113 -17.91 11.19 -30.16
C THR A 113 -18.80 10.45 -29.16
N HIS A 114 -18.20 9.54 -28.40
CA HIS A 114 -18.83 8.86 -27.29
C HIS A 114 -18.53 9.61 -25.99
N SER A 115 -19.57 10.04 -25.28
CA SER A 115 -19.42 10.59 -23.94
C SER A 115 -19.30 9.44 -22.94
N MET A 116 -18.18 9.41 -22.22
CA MET A 116 -17.98 8.51 -21.09
C MET A 116 -18.22 9.26 -19.79
N ALA A 117 -18.92 8.64 -18.85
CA ALA A 117 -19.03 9.12 -17.48
C ALA A 117 -18.82 7.95 -16.53
N SER A 118 -17.99 8.15 -15.52
CA SER A 118 -17.75 7.18 -14.45
C SER A 118 -17.81 7.89 -13.11
N PHE A 119 -18.32 7.21 -12.10
CA PHE A 119 -18.34 7.71 -10.73
C PHE A 119 -17.93 6.60 -9.79
N GLY A 120 -17.40 6.98 -8.64
CA GLY A 120 -17.14 6.03 -7.59
C GLY A 120 -16.92 6.70 -6.26
N LEU A 121 -16.77 5.87 -5.24
CA LEU A 121 -16.71 6.30 -3.87
C LEU A 121 -15.80 5.38 -3.09
N ASP A 122 -14.74 5.96 -2.54
CA ASP A 122 -13.91 5.29 -1.54
C ASP A 122 -14.18 5.88 -0.17
N ALA A 123 -14.34 5.01 0.82
CA ALA A 123 -14.49 5.40 2.22
C ALA A 123 -13.50 4.63 3.07
N LYS A 124 -12.93 5.30 4.06
CA LYS A 124 -11.97 4.71 4.98
C LYS A 124 -12.30 5.12 6.39
N VAL A 125 -12.34 4.13 7.27
CA VAL A 125 -12.75 4.29 8.66
C VAL A 125 -11.73 3.62 9.58
N ALA A 126 -11.08 4.40 10.43
CA ALA A 126 -10.29 3.88 11.53
C ALA A 126 -11.23 3.45 12.67
N ILE A 127 -11.56 2.16 12.73
CA ILE A 127 -12.36 1.56 13.81
C ILE A 127 -11.62 1.72 15.15
N THR A 128 -10.30 1.50 15.15
CA THR A 128 -9.43 1.78 16.28
C THR A 128 -8.11 2.38 15.78
N THR A 129 -7.23 2.80 16.68
CA THR A 129 -5.89 3.30 16.34
C THR A 129 -5.07 2.32 15.51
N ASN A 130 -5.35 1.02 15.65
CA ASN A 130 -4.63 -0.07 15.02
C ASN A 130 -5.51 -0.90 14.06
N LEU A 131 -6.76 -0.51 13.78
CA LEU A 131 -7.69 -1.27 12.93
C LEU A 131 -8.45 -0.32 12.02
N ALA A 132 -8.37 -0.52 10.71
CA ALA A 132 -9.16 0.22 9.73
C ALA A 132 -9.94 -0.68 8.78
N LEU A 133 -11.05 -0.11 8.34
CA LEU A 133 -11.93 -0.61 7.31
C LEU A 133 -11.87 0.35 6.12
N ASP A 134 -11.50 -0.18 4.97
CA ASP A 134 -11.55 0.50 3.68
C ASP A 134 -12.71 -0.11 2.88
N LEU A 135 -13.50 0.74 2.25
CA LEU A 135 -14.65 0.41 1.43
C LEU A 135 -14.51 1.14 0.10
N SER A 136 -14.82 0.45 -0.99
CA SER A 136 -14.78 1.01 -2.33
C SER A 136 -16.02 0.59 -3.12
N VAL A 137 -16.61 1.52 -3.85
CA VAL A 137 -17.69 1.28 -4.81
C VAL A 137 -17.27 1.92 -6.12
N TYR A 138 -17.21 1.11 -7.19
CA TYR A 138 -16.64 1.48 -8.49
C TYR A 138 -15.31 2.24 -8.37
N PRO A 139 -14.27 1.67 -7.75
CA PRO A 139 -12.99 2.37 -7.58
C PRO A 139 -12.33 2.70 -8.93
N ASP A 140 -11.78 3.91 -9.06
CA ASP A 140 -10.94 4.26 -10.20
C ASP A 140 -9.51 3.73 -10.01
N PHE A 141 -9.30 2.54 -10.55
CA PHE A 141 -7.98 1.93 -10.61
C PHE A 141 -7.30 2.10 -11.98
N ALA A 142 -7.94 2.80 -12.91
CA ALA A 142 -7.43 3.08 -14.25
C ALA A 142 -6.42 4.24 -14.24
N GLN A 143 -6.49 5.16 -13.27
CA GLN A 143 -5.51 6.23 -13.08
C GLN A 143 -4.16 5.79 -12.53
N VAL A 144 -4.01 4.52 -12.16
CA VAL A 144 -2.75 4.02 -11.64
C VAL A 144 -1.74 3.89 -12.78
N GLU A 145 -0.67 4.69 -12.72
CA GLU A 145 0.44 4.75 -13.69
C GLU A 145 0.63 3.44 -14.47
N ALA A 146 0.48 3.53 -15.80
CA ALA A 146 0.71 2.42 -16.72
C ALA A 146 2.06 1.74 -16.42
N ASP A 147 1.99 0.43 -16.17
CA ASP A 147 3.20 -0.37 -15.99
C ASP A 147 3.96 -0.37 -17.33
N ARG A 148 5.26 -0.06 -17.30
CA ARG A 148 6.08 -0.13 -18.51
C ARG A 148 6.00 -1.56 -19.05
N GLU A 149 5.67 -1.71 -20.33
CA GLU A 149 5.69 -3.02 -20.98
C GLU A 149 7.07 -3.66 -20.79
N GLN A 150 7.07 -4.85 -20.21
CA GLN A 150 8.27 -5.64 -20.01
C GLN A 150 8.12 -6.94 -20.79
N VAL A 151 9.03 -7.18 -21.73
CA VAL A 151 9.11 -8.45 -22.44
C VAL A 151 9.63 -9.51 -21.46
N ASN A 152 8.76 -10.41 -21.03
CA ASN A 152 9.14 -11.50 -20.15
C ASN A 152 9.75 -12.65 -20.95
N LEU A 153 11.08 -12.74 -20.96
CA LEU A 153 11.81 -13.84 -21.60
C LEU A 153 12.01 -15.04 -20.65
N THR A 154 11.38 -15.03 -19.48
CA THR A 154 11.53 -16.08 -18.47
C THR A 154 10.25 -16.89 -18.28
N ARG A 155 10.37 -18.09 -17.72
CA ARG A 155 9.24 -18.96 -17.36
C ARG A 155 8.47 -18.55 -16.10
N PHE A 156 8.88 -17.46 -15.44
CA PHE A 156 8.25 -16.96 -14.22
C PHE A 156 7.39 -15.76 -14.55
N SER A 157 6.20 -15.65 -13.96
CA SER A 157 5.33 -14.48 -14.16
C SER A 157 6.04 -13.20 -13.71
N LEU A 158 5.86 -12.11 -14.47
CA LEU A 158 6.29 -10.78 -14.04
C LEU A 158 5.47 -10.34 -12.82
N TYR A 159 6.15 -9.74 -11.85
CA TYR A 159 5.51 -9.12 -10.70
C TYR A 159 5.63 -7.60 -10.84
N PHE A 160 4.49 -6.96 -11.09
CA PHE A 160 4.36 -5.52 -11.02
C PHE A 160 4.09 -5.07 -9.57
N PRO A 161 4.70 -3.96 -9.12
CA PRO A 161 4.37 -3.39 -7.83
C PRO A 161 2.90 -2.98 -7.80
N GLU A 162 2.22 -3.25 -6.69
CA GLU A 162 0.90 -2.67 -6.48
C GLU A 162 1.05 -1.15 -6.29
N LYS A 163 0.13 -0.38 -6.87
CA LYS A 163 0.13 1.09 -6.80
C LYS A 163 -1.24 1.65 -6.40
N ARG A 164 -2.29 0.82 -6.40
CA ARG A 164 -3.63 1.21 -5.95
C ARG A 164 -3.64 1.38 -4.44
N GLU A 165 -4.01 2.56 -3.96
CA GLU A 165 -4.02 2.91 -2.53
C GLU A 165 -4.80 1.88 -1.70
N PHE A 166 -5.98 1.45 -2.20
CA PHE A 166 -6.80 0.42 -1.56
C PHE A 166 -6.05 -0.87 -1.27
N PHE A 167 -5.09 -1.30 -2.10
CA PHE A 167 -4.35 -2.54 -1.87
C PHE A 167 -3.01 -2.32 -1.18
N LEU A 168 -2.45 -1.11 -1.23
CA LEU A 168 -1.16 -0.76 -0.65
C LEU A 168 -1.19 -0.70 0.88
N GLU A 169 -2.24 -0.11 1.45
CA GLU A 169 -2.32 0.06 2.89
C GLU A 169 -2.57 -1.27 3.60
N GLY A 170 -1.69 -1.63 4.54
CA GLY A 170 -1.77 -2.90 5.24
C GLY A 170 -1.42 -4.11 4.36
N ALA A 171 -0.84 -3.93 3.17
CA ALA A 171 -0.43 -5.02 2.28
C ALA A 171 0.50 -6.02 2.98
N GLU A 172 1.33 -5.55 3.92
CA GLU A 172 2.22 -6.37 4.72
C GLU A 172 1.46 -7.39 5.59
N ILE A 173 0.22 -7.09 5.97
CA ILE A 173 -0.64 -8.03 6.69
C ILE A 173 -0.97 -9.23 5.81
N PHE A 174 -0.94 -9.13 4.48
CA PHE A 174 -1.14 -10.27 3.57
C PHE A 174 0.18 -10.93 3.11
N SER A 175 1.34 -10.47 3.57
CA SER A 175 2.65 -11.04 3.19
C SER A 175 3.00 -12.36 3.90
N PHE A 176 2.99 -13.50 3.20
CA PHE A 176 3.33 -14.80 3.81
C PHE A 176 4.86 -15.03 3.89
N GLY A 177 5.32 -15.77 4.91
CA GLY A 177 6.73 -16.21 5.00
C GLY A 177 7.78 -15.14 5.34
N GLY A 178 7.41 -13.94 5.81
CA GLY A 178 8.37 -12.91 6.27
C GLY A 178 9.20 -12.26 5.15
N GLY A 179 8.65 -12.26 3.93
CA GLY A 179 9.28 -11.71 2.72
C GLY A 179 8.85 -10.28 2.37
N GLY A 180 8.06 -9.58 3.20
CA GLY A 180 7.56 -8.24 2.87
C GLY A 180 8.67 -7.23 2.55
N GLY A 181 8.51 -6.49 1.46
CA GLY A 181 9.46 -5.47 0.98
C GLY A 181 10.59 -6.03 0.09
N MET A 182 11.82 -5.55 0.29
CA MET A 182 13.01 -5.78 -0.58
C MET A 182 13.35 -7.26 -0.84
N ARG A 183 12.86 -8.20 -0.01
CA ARG A 183 13.05 -9.64 -0.21
C ARG A 183 12.14 -10.22 -1.30
N HIS A 184 11.00 -9.58 -1.59
CA HIS A 184 10.17 -9.90 -2.76
C HIS A 184 10.90 -9.60 -4.07
N PHE A 185 11.64 -8.49 -4.14
CA PHE A 185 12.47 -8.13 -5.31
C PHE A 185 13.63 -9.11 -5.56
N ARG A 186 13.99 -9.96 -4.58
CA ARG A 186 15.04 -10.98 -4.72
C ARG A 186 14.50 -12.41 -4.82
N GLY A 187 13.20 -12.60 -5.05
CA GLY A 187 12.60 -13.93 -5.29
C GLY A 187 12.63 -14.89 -4.09
N SER A 188 12.88 -14.40 -2.87
CA SER A 188 13.19 -15.24 -1.70
C SER A 188 12.00 -15.46 -0.75
N GLY A 189 10.77 -15.12 -1.15
CA GLY A 189 9.57 -15.28 -0.31
C GLY A 189 8.40 -15.90 -1.08
N VAL A 190 7.64 -16.76 -0.40
CA VAL A 190 6.39 -17.32 -0.95
C VAL A 190 5.33 -16.22 -0.92
N ASN A 191 5.01 -15.64 -2.08
CA ASN A 191 3.91 -14.69 -2.20
C ASN A 191 2.59 -15.42 -2.50
N LEU A 192 1.81 -15.70 -1.47
CA LEU A 192 0.51 -16.37 -1.61
C LEU A 192 -0.58 -15.40 -2.10
N PHE A 193 -0.46 -14.11 -1.81
CA PHE A 193 -1.48 -13.11 -2.15
C PHE A 193 -0.89 -12.04 -3.06
N TYR A 194 -1.38 -11.96 -4.29
CA TYR A 194 -0.97 -10.95 -5.26
C TYR A 194 -2.19 -10.13 -5.71
N SER A 195 -2.36 -8.96 -5.08
CA SER A 195 -3.52 -8.07 -5.28
C SER A 195 -3.68 -7.61 -6.73
N ARG A 196 -2.59 -7.50 -7.50
CA ARG A 196 -2.63 -7.08 -8.89
C ARG A 196 -3.39 -8.05 -9.81
N ARG A 197 -3.66 -9.28 -9.37
CA ARG A 197 -4.56 -10.20 -10.08
C ARG A 197 -6.04 -9.84 -9.96
N ILE A 198 -6.41 -8.96 -9.03
CA ILE A 198 -7.78 -8.52 -8.82
C ILE A 198 -8.05 -7.33 -9.74
N GLY A 199 -9.04 -7.46 -10.62
CA GLY A 199 -9.39 -6.45 -11.62
C GLY A 199 -8.54 -6.49 -12.90
N LEU A 200 -7.81 -7.59 -13.12
CA LEU A 200 -7.06 -7.84 -14.36
C LEU A 200 -7.30 -9.29 -14.82
N VAL A 201 -7.62 -9.46 -16.10
CA VAL A 201 -7.74 -10.76 -16.78
C VAL A 201 -6.91 -10.69 -18.05
N ASP A 202 -5.88 -11.53 -18.18
CA ASP A 202 -4.97 -11.55 -19.33
C ASP A 202 -4.41 -10.18 -19.74
N GLY A 203 -4.20 -9.29 -18.76
CA GLY A 203 -3.71 -7.93 -18.99
C GLY A 203 -4.79 -6.91 -19.35
N GLN A 204 -6.01 -7.37 -19.66
CA GLN A 204 -7.17 -6.50 -19.84
C GLN A 204 -7.81 -6.15 -18.50
N MET A 205 -8.33 -4.93 -18.38
CA MET A 205 -9.00 -4.47 -17.17
C MET A 205 -10.35 -5.18 -17.02
N ALA A 206 -10.54 -5.82 -15.86
CA ALA A 206 -11.84 -6.30 -15.42
C ALA A 206 -12.37 -5.30 -14.37
N PRO A 207 -13.40 -4.50 -14.68
CA PRO A 207 -13.91 -3.49 -13.77
C PRO A 207 -14.23 -4.07 -12.39
N ILE A 208 -13.83 -3.34 -11.35
CA ILE A 208 -14.16 -3.68 -9.98
C ILE A 208 -15.45 -2.95 -9.63
N LEU A 209 -16.47 -3.70 -9.23
CA LEU A 209 -17.77 -3.15 -8.81
C LEU A 209 -17.69 -2.56 -7.40
N GLY A 210 -16.87 -3.19 -6.56
CA GLY A 210 -16.60 -2.69 -5.22
C GLY A 210 -15.87 -3.71 -4.36
N GLY A 211 -15.64 -3.33 -3.11
CA GLY A 211 -15.09 -4.23 -2.12
C GLY A 211 -14.83 -3.59 -0.78
N ALA A 212 -14.39 -4.44 0.14
CA ALA A 212 -14.14 -4.10 1.52
C ALA A 212 -12.83 -4.74 1.98
N LYS A 213 -12.07 -4.00 2.78
CA LYS A 213 -10.83 -4.48 3.37
C LYS A 213 -10.74 -4.03 4.82
N LEU A 214 -10.65 -4.97 5.74
CA LEU A 214 -10.43 -4.74 7.16
C LEU A 214 -9.02 -5.20 7.53
N VAL A 215 -8.17 -4.28 7.94
CA VAL A 215 -6.76 -4.56 8.25
C VAL A 215 -6.33 -3.91 9.55
N GLY A 216 -5.58 -4.64 10.37
CA GLY A 216 -5.04 -4.08 11.59
C GLY A 216 -4.52 -5.08 12.62
N LYS A 217 -4.34 -4.59 13.84
CA LYS A 217 -3.94 -5.36 15.02
C LYS A 217 -4.99 -5.23 16.12
N VAL A 218 -5.42 -6.38 16.65
CA VAL A 218 -6.28 -6.50 17.82
C VAL A 218 -5.51 -7.30 18.88
N GLY A 219 -5.07 -6.61 19.94
CA GLY A 219 -4.21 -7.21 20.97
C GLY A 219 -2.88 -7.70 20.39
N GLN A 220 -2.60 -9.01 20.51
CA GLN A 220 -1.40 -9.65 19.96
C GLN A 220 -1.61 -10.27 18.57
N SER A 221 -2.80 -10.11 18.00
CA SER A 221 -3.17 -10.69 16.71
C SER A 221 -3.27 -9.62 15.63
N GLN A 222 -2.71 -9.90 14.47
CA GLN A 222 -2.93 -9.14 13.25
C GLN A 222 -3.99 -9.83 12.41
N ILE A 223 -4.91 -9.04 11.87
CA ILE A 223 -6.05 -9.50 11.10
C ILE A 223 -6.06 -8.72 9.78
N GLY A 224 -6.21 -9.44 8.68
CA GLY A 224 -6.47 -8.89 7.36
C GLY A 224 -7.61 -9.65 6.73
N ILE A 225 -8.68 -8.96 6.38
CA ILE A 225 -9.82 -9.48 5.64
C ILE A 225 -9.99 -8.59 4.43
N LEU A 226 -10.15 -9.19 3.25
CA LEU A 226 -10.37 -8.49 2.01
C LEU A 226 -11.42 -9.25 1.20
N ASN A 227 -12.36 -8.52 0.64
CA ASN A 227 -13.35 -9.02 -0.29
C ASN A 227 -13.50 -8.02 -1.44
N MET A 228 -13.42 -8.50 -2.68
CA MET A 228 -13.47 -7.65 -3.88
C MET A 228 -14.29 -8.32 -4.96
N LEU A 229 -15.17 -7.55 -5.59
CA LEU A 229 -16.09 -8.03 -6.61
C LEU A 229 -15.76 -7.40 -7.95
N THR A 230 -15.58 -8.23 -8.96
CA THR A 230 -15.31 -7.80 -10.34
C THR A 230 -16.50 -8.09 -11.24
N GLU A 231 -16.71 -7.24 -12.23
CA GLU A 231 -17.74 -7.40 -13.23
C GLU A 231 -17.43 -8.58 -14.17
N ARG A 232 -18.48 -9.16 -14.75
CA ARG A 232 -18.33 -10.08 -15.87
C ARG A 232 -17.62 -9.35 -17.02
N THR A 233 -16.48 -9.87 -17.46
CA THR A 233 -15.65 -9.23 -18.48
C THR A 233 -15.44 -10.19 -19.63
N THR A 234 -15.70 -9.75 -20.85
CA THR A 234 -15.33 -10.49 -22.07
C THR A 234 -13.93 -10.06 -22.46
N VAL A 235 -13.04 -11.05 -22.55
CA VAL A 235 -11.66 -10.85 -22.99
C VAL A 235 -11.57 -11.28 -24.44
N GLU A 236 -11.07 -10.37 -25.27
CA GLU A 236 -10.79 -10.61 -26.68
C GLU A 236 -9.27 -10.63 -26.87
N ASN A 237 -8.72 -11.81 -27.19
CA ASN A 237 -7.34 -11.99 -27.63
C ASN A 237 -7.35 -12.40 -29.12
N GLU A 238 -6.20 -12.24 -29.79
CA GLU A 238 -6.04 -12.47 -31.25
C GLU A 238 -6.66 -13.79 -31.76
N ASP A 239 -6.64 -14.85 -30.94
CA ASP A 239 -7.14 -16.19 -31.31
C ASP A 239 -8.40 -16.65 -30.55
N THR A 240 -8.79 -15.98 -29.46
CA THR A 240 -9.87 -16.47 -28.57
C THR A 240 -10.63 -15.35 -27.89
N THR A 241 -11.96 -15.43 -27.95
CA THR A 241 -12.86 -14.61 -27.13
C THR A 241 -13.48 -15.49 -26.06
N TYR A 242 -13.30 -15.12 -24.80
CA TYR A 242 -13.95 -15.83 -23.70
C TYR A 242 -14.42 -14.85 -22.62
N THR A 243 -15.51 -15.21 -21.95
CA THR A 243 -16.10 -14.37 -20.91
C THR A 243 -15.73 -14.91 -19.54
N VAL A 244 -15.08 -14.07 -18.74
CA VAL A 244 -14.89 -14.33 -17.31
C VAL A 244 -16.17 -13.91 -16.58
N PRO A 245 -16.81 -14.82 -15.83
CA PRO A 245 -17.98 -14.47 -15.05
C PRO A 245 -17.61 -13.44 -13.97
N MET A 246 -18.63 -12.75 -13.46
CA MET A 246 -18.51 -11.92 -12.27
C MET A 246 -17.80 -12.72 -11.17
N THR A 247 -16.66 -12.23 -10.72
CA THR A 247 -15.76 -12.98 -9.83
C THR A 247 -15.62 -12.26 -8.49
N ASN A 248 -15.76 -13.01 -7.41
CA ASN A 248 -15.54 -12.59 -6.03
C ASN A 248 -14.19 -13.10 -5.52
N PHE A 249 -13.31 -12.18 -5.12
CA PHE A 249 -12.02 -12.47 -4.54
C PHE A 249 -12.08 -12.26 -3.03
N SER A 250 -11.73 -13.29 -2.25
CA SER A 250 -11.66 -13.17 -0.80
C SER A 250 -10.28 -13.57 -0.28
N ALA A 251 -9.74 -12.77 0.63
CA ALA A 251 -8.49 -13.09 1.33
C ALA A 251 -8.68 -12.84 2.82
N VAL A 252 -8.37 -13.85 3.63
CA VAL A 252 -8.40 -13.76 5.08
C VAL A 252 -7.05 -14.19 5.63
N ARG A 253 -6.51 -13.41 6.56
CA ARG A 253 -5.32 -13.77 7.31
C ARG A 253 -5.44 -13.38 8.76
N ILE A 254 -5.04 -14.31 9.62
CA ILE A 254 -4.84 -14.07 11.04
C ILE A 254 -3.42 -14.49 11.38
N ARG A 255 -2.65 -13.61 12.03
CA ARG A 255 -1.32 -13.91 12.57
C ARG A 255 -1.26 -13.51 14.03
N ARG A 256 -0.76 -14.37 14.89
CA ARG A 256 -0.57 -14.09 16.32
C ARG A 256 0.90 -14.18 16.69
N ASP A 257 1.39 -13.16 17.36
CA ASP A 257 2.72 -13.16 17.95
C ASP A 257 2.76 -14.17 19.11
N ILE A 258 3.77 -15.05 19.15
CA ILE A 258 3.96 -16.06 20.20
C ILE A 258 5.39 -15.99 20.73
N LEU A 259 5.54 -16.18 22.05
CA LEU A 259 6.84 -16.08 22.73
C LEU A 259 7.53 -14.73 22.42
N GLN A 260 8.86 -14.67 22.46
CA GLN A 260 9.62 -13.42 22.27
C GLN A 260 9.90 -13.07 20.79
N ARG A 261 9.92 -14.07 19.90
CA ARG A 261 10.32 -13.90 18.48
C ARG A 261 9.55 -14.79 17.49
N GLY A 262 8.53 -15.50 17.96
CA GLY A 262 7.73 -16.41 17.14
C GLY A 262 6.44 -15.76 16.66
N SER A 263 5.86 -16.30 15.60
CA SER A 263 4.49 -16.01 15.21
C SER A 263 3.88 -17.24 14.57
N ILE A 264 2.60 -17.49 14.83
CA ILE A 264 1.80 -18.48 14.11
C ILE A 264 0.72 -17.75 13.31
N GLY A 265 0.39 -18.23 12.12
CA GLY A 265 -0.64 -17.59 11.31
C GLY A 265 -1.30 -18.53 10.33
N PHE A 266 -2.52 -18.17 9.96
CA PHE A 266 -3.37 -18.85 8.99
C PHE A 266 -3.72 -17.86 7.87
N MET A 267 -3.77 -18.36 6.64
CA MET A 267 -4.19 -17.60 5.46
C MET A 267 -5.15 -18.45 4.64
N PHE A 268 -6.25 -17.84 4.23
CA PHE A 268 -7.25 -18.41 3.35
C PHE A 268 -7.46 -17.47 2.16
N LEU A 269 -7.50 -18.03 0.97
CA LEU A 269 -7.70 -17.31 -0.29
C LEU A 269 -8.78 -18.04 -1.08
N ASN A 270 -9.73 -17.28 -1.61
CA ASN A 270 -10.82 -17.81 -2.43
C ASN A 270 -11.02 -16.93 -3.67
N LYS A 271 -11.38 -17.58 -4.78
CA LYS A 271 -11.78 -16.97 -6.04
C LYS A 271 -12.99 -17.77 -6.54
N GLU A 272 -14.16 -17.14 -6.52
CA GLU A 272 -15.43 -17.70 -6.97
C GLU A 272 -16.02 -16.88 -8.11
#